data_AF-A0A1F5B3U0-F1
#
_entry.id   AF-A0A1F5B3U0-F1
#
_cell.length_a   1.000
_cell.length_b   1.000
_cell.length_c   1.000
_cell.angle_alpha   90.00
_cell.angle_beta   90.00
_cell.angle_gamma   90.00
#
_symmetry.space_group_name_H-M   'P 1'
#
loop_
_entity.id
_entity.type
_entity.pdbx_description
1 polymer ?
#
loop_
_entity_poly.entity_id
_entity_poly.type
_entity_poly.pdbx_seq_one_letter_code
_entity_poly.pdbx_strand_id
1 'polypeptide(L)'
;MDQFSQKSIIAIAVVVLIIGLAGGYFYGQQKGYQQAEADIKKLDEVAAKKATDEAAKAANPFQAMNPLQGVEANPFQKVKKILNPFE
;
A
#
# COMPACT_ATOMS: atom_id res chain seq x y z
N MET A 1 -22.19 -30.37 43.16
CA MET A 1 -23.06 -29.51 42.34
C MET A 1 -24.23 -30.35 41.90
N ASP A 2 -25.44 -29.91 42.18
CA ASP A 2 -26.65 -30.66 41.86
C ASP A 2 -26.89 -30.62 40.35
N GLN A 3 -27.43 -31.70 39.77
CA GLN A 3 -27.69 -31.83 38.32
C GLN A 3 -28.42 -30.63 37.72
N PHE A 4 -29.34 -30.02 38.47
CA PHE A 4 -30.07 -28.83 38.06
C PHE A 4 -29.17 -27.59 37.91
N SER A 5 -28.23 -27.40 38.82
CA SER A 5 -27.30 -26.27 38.80
C SER A 5 -26.30 -26.38 37.65
N GLN A 6 -25.83 -27.59 37.35
CA GLN A 6 -24.94 -27.84 36.21
C GLN A 6 -25.62 -27.58 34.86
N LYS A 7 -26.88 -27.98 34.68
CA LYS A 7 -27.64 -27.69 33.44
C LYS A 7 -27.86 -26.19 33.24
N SER A 8 -28.17 -25.46 34.31
CA SER A 8 -28.34 -24.00 34.27
C SER A 8 -27.04 -23.27 33.91
N ILE A 9 -25.90 -23.71 34.46
CA ILE A 9 -24.58 -23.16 34.12
C ILE A 9 -24.25 -23.40 32.64
N ILE A 10 -24.50 -24.61 32.14
CA ILE A 10 -24.27 -24.94 30.72
C ILE A 10 -25.18 -24.10 29.81
N ALA A 11 -26.46 -23.94 30.17
CA ALA A 11 -27.39 -23.12 29.40
C ALA A 11 -26.94 -21.66 29.32
N ILE A 12 -26.50 -21.08 30.44
CA ILE A 12 -25.96 -19.71 30.48
C ILE A 12 -24.70 -19.60 29.62
N ALA A 13 -23.78 -20.56 29.72
CA ALA A 13 -22.55 -20.56 28.92
C ALA A 13 -22.84 -20.60 27.41
N VAL A 14 -23.82 -21.41 26.99
CA VAL A 14 -24.24 -21.48 25.58
C VAL A 14 -24.86 -20.16 25.11
N VAL A 15 -25.70 -19.53 25.93
CA VAL A 15 -26.31 -18.23 25.60
C VAL A 15 -25.24 -17.15 25.44
N VAL A 16 -24.28 -17.08 26.36
CA VAL A 16 -23.16 -16.12 26.28
C VAL A 16 -22.32 -16.36 25.03
N LEU A 17 -22.05 -17.62 24.68
CA LEU A 17 -21.31 -17.97 23.47
C LEU A 17 -22.04 -17.49 22.21
N ILE A 18 -23.36 -17.71 22.11
CA ILE A 18 -24.16 -17.28 20.96
C ILE A 18 -24.16 -15.76 20.84
N ILE A 19 -24.33 -15.05 21.96
CA ILE A 19 -24.30 -13.58 21.99
C ILE A 19 -22.92 -13.06 21.55
N GLY A 20 -21.83 -13.67 22.03
CA GLY A 20 -20.47 -13.32 21.65
C GLY A 20 -20.20 -13.54 20.16
N LEU A 21 -20.64 -14.68 19.61
CA LEU A 21 -20.51 -14.98 18.18
C LEU A 21 -21.32 -14.02 17.31
N ALA A 22 -22.58 -13.74 17.69
CA ALA A 22 -23.42 -12.80 16.96
C ALA A 22 -22.83 -11.37 17.00
N GLY A 23 -22.47 -10.88 18.19
CA GLY A 23 -21.84 -9.57 18.35
C GLY A 23 -20.53 -9.45 17.59
N GLY A 24 -19.68 -10.48 17.64
CA GLY A 24 -18.43 -10.54 16.88
C GLY A 24 -18.65 -10.54 15.36
N TYR A 25 -19.66 -11.25 14.87
CA TYR A 25 -20.00 -11.27 13.44
C TYR A 25 -20.43 -9.90 12.92
N PHE A 26 -21.34 -9.22 13.63
CA PHE A 26 -21.80 -7.87 13.23
C PHE A 26 -20.67 -6.84 13.30
N TYR A 27 -19.87 -6.87 14.36
CA TYR A 27 -18.73 -5.95 14.49
C TYR A 27 -17.66 -6.18 13.41
N GLY A 28 -17.39 -7.45 13.08
CA GLY A 28 -16.47 -7.83 12.01
C GLY A 28 -16.92 -7.33 10.64
N GLN A 29 -18.20 -7.51 10.30
CA GLN A 29 -18.75 -6.99 9.04
C GLN A 29 -18.59 -5.47 8.92
N GLN A 30 -18.96 -4.72 9.97
CA GLN A 30 -18.91 -3.25 9.93
C GLN A 30 -17.48 -2.74 9.70
N LYS A 31 -16.47 -3.36 10.33
CA LYS A 31 -15.07 -3.00 10.11
C LYS A 31 -14.57 -3.39 8.72
N GLY A 32 -14.96 -4.57 8.23
CA GLY A 32 -14.59 -5.03 6.89
C GLY A 32 -15.08 -4.08 5.80
N TYR A 33 -16.34 -3.61 5.88
CA TYR A 33 -16.89 -2.64 4.94
C TYR A 33 -16.16 -1.30 4.95
N GLN A 34 -15.91 -0.73 6.13
CA GLN A 34 -15.18 0.54 6.24
C GLN A 34 -13.75 0.42 5.71
N GLN A 35 -13.10 -0.71 5.95
CA GLN A 35 -11.75 -0.94 5.46
C GLN A 35 -11.73 -1.10 3.93
N ALA A 36 -12.71 -1.80 3.36
CA ALA A 36 -12.86 -1.92 1.91
C ALA A 36 -13.12 -0.55 1.24
N GLU A 37 -13.99 0.28 1.81
CA GLU A 37 -14.23 1.65 1.30
C GLU A 37 -12.96 2.51 1.36
N ALA A 38 -12.21 2.44 2.47
CA ALA A 38 -10.96 3.17 2.61
C ALA A 38 -9.89 2.72 1.61
N ASP A 39 -9.81 1.41 1.32
CA ASP A 39 -8.85 0.86 0.36
C ASP A 39 -9.23 1.19 -1.09
N ILE A 40 -10.52 1.17 -1.44
CA ILE A 40 -11.00 1.63 -2.76
C ILE A 40 -10.65 3.11 -2.95
N LYS A 41 -10.91 3.95 -1.95
CA LYS A 41 -10.61 5.39 -2.03
C LYS A 41 -9.10 5.65 -2.20
N LYS A 42 -8.25 4.88 -1.53
CA LYS A 42 -6.78 4.98 -1.71
C LYS A 42 -6.36 4.55 -3.11
N LEU A 43 -6.96 3.50 -3.66
CA LEU A 43 -6.72 3.07 -5.04
C LEU A 43 -7.09 4.17 -6.04
N ASP A 44 -8.25 4.81 -5.85
CA ASP A 44 -8.69 5.92 -6.70
C ASP A 44 -7.75 7.13 -6.60
N GLU A 45 -7.30 7.49 -5.39
CA GLU A 45 -6.34 8.59 -5.20
C GLU A 45 -4.99 8.30 -5.86
N VAL A 46 -4.51 7.06 -5.81
CA VAL A 46 -3.25 6.65 -6.47
C VAL A 46 -3.41 6.64 -7.99
N ALA A 47 -4.54 6.15 -8.50
CA ALA A 47 -4.84 6.15 -9.92
C ALA A 47 -4.98 7.59 -10.46
N ALA A 48 -5.70 8.45 -9.73
CA ALA A 48 -5.85 9.85 -10.07
C ALA A 48 -4.50 10.57 -10.08
N LYS A 49 -3.64 10.37 -9.07
CA LYS A 49 -2.29 10.95 -9.05
C LYS A 49 -1.44 10.51 -10.23
N LYS A 50 -1.45 9.22 -10.57
CA LYS A 50 -0.72 8.72 -11.75
C LYS A 50 -1.23 9.35 -13.04
N ALA A 51 -2.55 9.42 -13.22
CA ALA A 51 -3.14 10.03 -14.40
C ALA A 51 -2.80 11.53 -14.49
N THR A 52 -2.82 12.25 -13.37
CA THR A 52 -2.40 13.66 -13.35
C THR A 52 -0.92 13.84 -13.62
N ASP A 53 -0.06 12.97 -13.10
CA ASP A 53 1.38 13.03 -13.34
C ASP A 53 1.71 12.70 -14.80
N GLU A 54 1.05 11.71 -15.40
CA GLU A 54 1.21 11.38 -16.82
C GLU A 54 0.67 12.49 -17.73
N ALA A 55 -0.49 13.07 -17.40
CA ALA A 55 -1.02 14.23 -18.13
C ALA A 55 -0.10 15.45 -17.98
N ALA A 56 0.44 15.71 -16.79
CA ALA A 56 1.40 16.79 -16.56
C ALA A 56 2.71 16.55 -17.31
N LYS A 57 3.19 15.31 -17.41
CA LYS A 57 4.36 14.95 -18.24
C LYS A 57 4.08 15.14 -19.72
N ALA A 58 2.93 14.66 -20.21
CA ALA A 58 2.55 14.76 -21.61
C ALA A 58 2.28 16.21 -22.05
N ALA A 59 1.72 17.03 -21.17
CA ALA A 59 1.42 18.43 -21.44
C ALA A 59 2.61 19.37 -21.21
N ASN A 60 3.74 18.90 -20.65
CA ASN A 60 4.90 19.73 -20.38
C ASN A 60 5.87 19.75 -21.57
N PRO A 61 5.90 20.85 -22.38
CA PRO A 61 6.79 20.96 -23.53
C PRO A 61 8.27 21.12 -23.16
N PHE A 62 8.60 21.24 -21.88
CA PHE A 62 9.96 21.39 -21.35
C PHE A 62 10.51 20.12 -20.69
N GLN A 63 9.79 18.99 -20.71
CA GLN A 63 10.37 17.69 -20.36
C GLN A 63 11.25 17.17 -21.48
N ALA A 64 12.31 17.93 -21.77
CA ALA A 64 13.41 17.47 -22.59
C ALA A 64 14.11 16.33 -21.84
N MET A 65 14.39 15.23 -22.55
CA MET A 65 15.43 14.28 -22.13
C MET A 65 16.65 15.08 -21.67
N ASN A 66 17.19 14.75 -20.50
CA ASN A 66 18.35 15.48 -19.98
C ASN A 66 19.45 15.48 -21.06
N PRO A 67 19.83 16.64 -21.62
CA PRO A 67 20.77 16.71 -22.75
C PRO A 67 22.18 16.20 -22.38
N LEU A 68 22.45 16.02 -21.08
CA LEU A 68 23.68 15.47 -20.52
C LEU A 68 23.59 13.98 -20.19
N GLN A 69 22.44 13.33 -20.41
CA GLN A 69 22.22 11.92 -20.05
C GLN A 69 23.13 10.94 -20.84
N GLY A 70 23.70 11.37 -21.97
CA GLY A 70 24.68 10.64 -22.75
C GLY A 70 26.04 11.33 -22.89
N VAL A 71 26.26 12.46 -22.20
CA VAL A 71 27.55 13.17 -22.26
C VAL A 71 28.42 12.61 -21.13
N GLU A 72 29.56 12.01 -21.50
CA GLU A 72 30.57 11.54 -20.55
C GLU A 72 30.90 12.67 -19.57
N ALA A 73 30.76 12.40 -18.27
CA ALA A 73 30.95 13.39 -17.20
C ALA A 73 32.35 14.05 -17.22
N ASN A 74 33.33 13.42 -17.89
CA ASN A 74 34.65 14.01 -18.09
C ASN A 74 35.29 13.51 -19.41
N PRO A 75 35.34 14.35 -20.46
CA PRO A 75 35.92 13.97 -21.76
C PRO A 75 37.43 13.72 -21.72
N PHE A 76 38.12 14.14 -20.65
CA PHE A 76 39.56 13.93 -20.47
C PHE A 76 39.90 12.57 -19.87
N GLN A 77 38.92 11.80 -19.37
CA GLN A 77 39.16 10.43 -18.86
C GLN A 77 39.76 9.52 -19.94
N LYS A 78 39.24 9.59 -21.17
CA LYS A 78 39.76 8.81 -22.31
C LYS A 78 41.17 9.23 -22.71
N VAL A 79 41.45 10.53 -22.60
CA VAL A 79 42.74 11.11 -23.02
C VAL A 79 43.84 10.82 -21.99
N LYS A 80 43.50 10.75 -20.71
CA LYS A 80 44.46 10.46 -19.62
C LYS A 80 45.12 9.08 -19.75
N LYS A 81 44.38 8.08 -20.24
CA LYS A 81 44.91 6.73 -20.55
C LYS A 81 45.88 6.70 -21.75
N ILE A 82 45.73 7.64 -22.67
CA ILE A 82 46.53 7.69 -23.91
C ILE A 82 47.77 8.56 -23.72
N LEU A 83 47.67 9.62 -22.90
CA LEU A 83 48.73 10.61 -22.70
C LEU A 83 49.52 10.45 -21.40
N ASN A 84 49.28 9.41 -20.59
CA ASN A 84 50.11 9.12 -19.42
C ASN A 84 51.16 8.05 -19.75
N PRO A 85 52.38 8.41 -20.17
CA PRO A 85 53.45 7.45 -20.48
C PRO A 85 54.12 6.87 -19.22
N PHE A 86 53.62 7.17 -18.02
CA PHE A 86 54.19 6.75 -16.73
C PHE A 86 53.22 5.88 -15.89
N GLU A 87 52.07 5.50 -16.44
CA GLU A 87 51.20 4.43 -15.92
C GLU A 87 51.52 3.08 -16.57
#